data_AF-A0A257NFR8-F1
#
_entry.id   AF-A0A257NFR8-F1
#
_cell.length_a   1.000
_cell.length_b   1.000
_cell.length_c   1.000
_cell.angle_alpha   90.00
_cell.angle_beta   90.00
_cell.angle_gamma   90.00
#
_symmetry.space_group_name_H-M   'P 1'
#
loop_
_entity.id
_entity.type
_entity.pdbx_description
1 polymer ?
#
loop_
_entity_poly.entity_id
_entity_poly.type
_entity_poly.pdbx_seq_one_letter_code
_entity_poly.pdbx_strand_id
1 'polypeptide(L)'
;MNIFKRTRIRYILHRHAIAHDLWAEVIEKLSVLQGLTAVEKAHLRELTTLFLHEKRFTGVQGFQLTDAMCLIIAVQACLPALGLGIGCLSGWTEIIVYPGAFRVSRDD
;
A
#
# COMPACT_ATOMS: atom_id res chain seq x y z
N MET A 1 -2.68 -27.45 -0.34
CA MET A 1 -3.06 -26.33 0.55
C MET A 1 -3.37 -25.08 -0.28
N ASN A 2 -4.64 -24.65 -0.24
CA ASN A 2 -5.20 -23.35 -0.66
C ASN A 2 -5.27 -22.96 -2.15
N ILE A 3 -5.93 -23.78 -2.99
CA ILE A 3 -6.36 -23.35 -4.34
C ILE A 3 -7.22 -22.07 -4.27
N PHE A 4 -8.08 -21.97 -3.23
CA PHE A 4 -8.93 -20.81 -2.97
C PHE A 4 -8.16 -19.50 -2.76
N LYS A 5 -6.98 -19.54 -2.13
CA LYS A 5 -6.14 -18.34 -1.91
C LYS A 5 -5.57 -17.83 -3.23
N ARG A 6 -5.11 -18.74 -4.11
CA ARG A 6 -4.58 -18.38 -5.44
C ARG A 6 -5.68 -17.81 -6.34
N THR A 7 -6.86 -18.42 -6.35
CA THR A 7 -7.98 -17.94 -7.16
C THR A 7 -8.46 -16.56 -6.70
N ARG A 8 -8.54 -16.33 -5.39
CA ARG A 8 -8.90 -15.02 -4.83
C ARG A 8 -7.89 -13.93 -5.20
N ILE A 9 -6.59 -14.20 -5.08
CA ILE A 9 -5.53 -13.23 -5.44
C ILE A 9 -5.65 -12.84 -6.91
N ARG A 10 -5.79 -13.82 -7.81
CA ARG A 10 -5.95 -13.55 -9.25
C ARG A 10 -7.19 -12.71 -9.55
N TYR A 11 -8.30 -13.01 -8.87
CA TYR A 11 -9.52 -12.24 -9.02
C TYR A 11 -9.34 -10.78 -8.57
N ILE A 12 -8.71 -10.55 -7.41
CA ILE A 12 -8.46 -9.21 -6.89
C ILE A 12 -7.55 -8.43 -7.84
N LEU A 13 -6.44 -9.03 -8.28
CA LEU A 13 -5.53 -8.38 -9.22
C LEU A 13 -6.22 -8.04 -10.54
N HIS A 14 -7.12 -8.89 -11.04
CA HIS A 14 -7.83 -8.61 -12.28
C HIS A 14 -8.89 -7.51 -12.13
N ARG A 15 -9.61 -7.45 -11.00
CA ARG A 15 -10.74 -6.51 -10.82
C ARG A 15 -10.39 -5.20 -10.16
N HIS A 16 -9.34 -5.18 -9.34
CA HIS A 16 -8.98 -4.04 -8.50
C HIS A 16 -7.56 -3.54 -8.76
N ALA A 17 -6.91 -3.99 -9.84
CA ALA A 17 -5.62 -3.45 -10.24
C ALA A 17 -5.66 -1.92 -10.28
N ILE A 18 -4.68 -1.31 -9.60
CA ILE A 18 -4.43 0.13 -9.67
C ILE A 18 -4.29 0.51 -11.15
N ALA A 19 -4.98 1.57 -11.60
CA ALA A 19 -4.89 2.02 -13.00
C ALA A 19 -3.46 2.38 -13.39
N HIS A 20 -3.09 2.17 -14.66
CA HIS A 20 -1.72 2.36 -15.12
C HIS A 20 -1.23 3.81 -14.96
N ASP A 21 -2.07 4.77 -15.35
CA ASP A 21 -1.72 6.20 -15.33
C ASP A 21 -1.50 6.69 -13.89
N LEU A 22 -2.42 6.31 -12.98
CA LEU A 22 -2.30 6.62 -11.56
C LEU A 22 -1.06 5.98 -10.93
N TRP A 23 -0.73 4.75 -11.33
CA TRP A 23 0.49 4.08 -10.89
C TRP A 23 1.75 4.82 -11.35
N ALA A 24 1.81 5.20 -12.64
CA ALA A 24 2.93 5.94 -13.19
C ALA A 24 3.14 7.27 -12.46
N GLU A 25 2.07 8.04 -12.24
CA GLU A 25 2.10 9.32 -11.53
C GLU A 25 2.66 9.17 -10.10
N VAL A 26 2.24 8.15 -9.36
CA VAL A 26 2.71 7.93 -7.99
C VAL A 26 4.17 7.48 -7.95
N ILE A 27 4.59 6.58 -8.85
CA ILE A 27 5.97 6.11 -8.91
C ILE A 27 6.93 7.26 -9.25
N GLU A 28 6.55 8.17 -10.15
CA GLU A 28 7.37 9.34 -10.49
C GLU A 28 7.57 10.30 -9.31
N LYS A 29 6.57 10.43 -8.44
CA LYS A 29 6.63 11.31 -7.25
C LYS A 29 7.48 10.74 -6.11
N LEU A 30 7.75 9.43 -6.10
CA LEU A 30 8.43 8.74 -5.00
C LEU A 30 9.88 8.39 -5.38
N SER A 31 10.81 9.29 -5.06
CA SER A 31 12.26 9.13 -5.34
C SER A 31 12.85 7.82 -4.80
N VAL A 32 12.35 7.32 -3.67
CA VAL A 32 12.76 6.05 -3.06
C VAL A 32 12.58 4.83 -3.99
N LEU A 33 11.73 4.95 -5.02
CA LEU A 33 11.41 3.86 -5.96
C LEU A 33 12.21 3.93 -7.27
N GLN A 34 13.05 4.95 -7.46
CA GLN A 34 13.82 5.14 -8.69
C GLN A 34 14.82 4.00 -8.94
N GLY A 35 15.35 3.38 -7.89
CA GLY A 35 16.29 2.25 -7.98
C GLY A 35 15.65 0.91 -8.38
N LEU A 36 14.31 0.82 -8.42
CA LEU A 36 13.63 -0.43 -8.76
C LEU A 36 13.60 -0.69 -10.26
N THR A 37 13.86 -1.93 -10.64
CA THR A 37 13.68 -2.44 -12.00
C THR A 37 12.19 -2.42 -12.42
N ALA A 38 11.92 -2.53 -13.72
CA ALA A 38 10.55 -2.60 -14.22
C ALA A 38 9.77 -3.80 -13.66
N VAL A 39 10.45 -4.94 -13.45
CA VAL A 39 9.86 -6.15 -12.88
C VAL A 39 9.50 -5.93 -11.41
N GLU A 40 10.39 -5.31 -10.63
CA GLU A 40 10.11 -4.97 -9.24
C GLU A 40 8.97 -3.96 -9.11
N LYS A 41 8.90 -2.96 -10.00
CA LYS A 41 7.77 -2.02 -10.03
C LYS A 41 6.46 -2.72 -10.36
N ALA A 42 6.45 -3.66 -11.29
CA ALA A 42 5.26 -4.45 -11.59
C ALA A 42 4.82 -5.31 -10.40
N HIS A 43 5.76 -5.99 -9.74
CA HIS A 43 5.46 -6.79 -8.55
C HIS A 43 4.99 -5.91 -7.37
N LEU A 44 5.60 -4.74 -7.18
CA LEU A 44 5.16 -3.78 -6.18
C LEU A 44 3.72 -3.33 -6.44
N ARG A 45 3.33 -3.08 -7.70
CA ARG A 45 1.95 -2.72 -8.06
C ARG A 45 0.95 -3.82 -7.70
N GLU A 46 1.31 -5.08 -7.91
CA GLU A 46 0.47 -6.22 -7.51
C GLU A 46 0.32 -6.30 -5.99
N LEU A 47 1.42 -6.19 -5.25
CA LEU A 47 1.40 -6.19 -3.79
C LEU A 47 0.58 -5.02 -3.23
N THR A 48 0.77 -3.82 -3.77
CA THR A 48 0.02 -2.61 -3.39
C THR A 48 -1.47 -2.77 -3.70
N THR A 49 -1.83 -3.37 -4.83
CA THR A 49 -3.24 -3.67 -5.18
C THR A 49 -3.87 -4.59 -4.12
N LEU A 50 -3.18 -5.68 -3.76
CA LEU A 50 -3.67 -6.61 -2.74
C LEU A 50 -3.76 -5.92 -1.37
N PHE A 51 -2.78 -5.11 -1.02
CA PHE A 51 -2.75 -4.36 0.22
C PHE A 51 -3.91 -3.38 0.34
N LEU A 52 -4.18 -2.58 -0.70
CA LEU A 52 -5.32 -1.65 -0.73
C LEU A 52 -6.66 -2.38 -0.62
N HIS A 53 -6.77 -3.59 -1.16
CA HIS A 53 -7.97 -4.41 -1.01
C HIS A 53 -8.10 -5.00 0.41
N GLU A 54 -6.99 -5.32 1.08
CA GLU A 54 -7.01 -5.97 2.40
C GLU A 54 -7.02 -4.97 3.57
N LYS A 55 -6.53 -3.75 3.38
CA LYS A 55 -6.41 -2.74 4.44
C LYS A 55 -7.49 -1.68 4.33
N ARG A 56 -8.07 -1.32 5.46
CA ARG A 56 -8.93 -0.15 5.60
C ARG A 56 -8.08 1.06 5.94
N PHE A 57 -8.36 2.19 5.29
CA PHE A 57 -7.73 3.47 5.55
C PHE A 57 -8.75 4.39 6.21
N THR A 58 -8.40 4.93 7.38
CA THR A 58 -9.27 5.81 8.15
C THR A 58 -8.52 7.08 8.50
N GLY A 59 -8.96 8.21 7.95
CA GLY A 59 -8.51 9.53 8.38
C GLY A 59 -9.26 9.95 9.64
N VAL A 60 -8.54 10.49 10.64
CA VAL A 60 -9.13 10.93 11.91
C VAL A 60 -9.01 12.44 12.09
N GLN A 61 -9.73 13.00 13.07
CA GLN A 61 -9.75 14.45 13.34
C GLN A 61 -10.25 15.28 12.15
N GLY A 62 -11.21 14.75 11.40
CA GLY A 62 -11.77 15.40 10.21
C GLY A 62 -10.87 15.32 8.97
N PHE A 63 -9.69 14.70 9.06
CA PHE A 63 -8.78 14.56 7.93
C PHE A 63 -9.37 13.61 6.87
N GLN A 64 -9.61 14.13 5.66
CA GLN A 64 -10.17 13.36 4.56
C GLN A 64 -9.03 12.76 3.72
N LEU A 65 -9.03 11.44 3.61
CA LEU A 65 -8.07 10.72 2.78
C LEU A 65 -8.51 10.71 1.32
N THR A 66 -7.58 11.00 0.43
CA THR A 66 -7.78 10.81 -1.01
C THR A 66 -7.20 9.47 -1.44
N ASP A 67 -7.70 8.93 -2.55
CA ASP A 67 -7.19 7.66 -3.11
C ASP A 67 -5.69 7.73 -3.41
N ALA A 68 -5.20 8.88 -3.87
CA ALA A 68 -3.78 9.11 -4.11
C ALA A 68 -2.95 9.04 -2.81
N MET A 69 -3.46 9.59 -1.70
CA MET A 69 -2.79 9.49 -0.38
C MET A 69 -2.73 8.03 0.08
N CYS A 70 -3.85 7.30 0.00
CA CYS A 70 -3.90 5.88 0.34
C CYS A 70 -2.92 5.06 -0.50
N LEU A 71 -2.84 5.35 -1.81
CA LEU A 71 -1.92 4.69 -2.71
C LEU A 71 -0.45 4.97 -2.35
N ILE A 72 -0.09 6.23 -2.09
CA ILE A 72 1.28 6.59 -1.67
C ILE A 72 1.68 5.85 -0.38
N ILE A 73 0.80 5.82 0.61
CA ILE A 73 1.03 5.10 1.88
C ILE A 73 1.18 3.59 1.61
N ALA A 74 0.30 3.01 0.80
CA ALA A 74 0.32 1.59 0.47
C ALA A 74 1.60 1.19 -0.26
N VAL A 75 2.07 2.00 -1.22
CA VAL A 75 3.33 1.74 -1.94
C VAL A 75 4.51 1.71 -0.98
N GLN A 76 4.61 2.69 -0.08
CA GLN A 76 5.70 2.75 0.90
C GLN A 76 5.64 1.58 1.90
N ALA A 77 4.44 1.20 2.34
CA ALA A 77 4.25 0.04 3.22
C ALA A 77 4.60 -1.29 2.53
N CYS A 78 4.33 -1.42 1.23
CA CYS A 78 4.62 -2.63 0.45
C CYS A 78 6.08 -2.75 0.02
N LEU A 79 6.83 -1.64 -0.06
CA LEU A 79 8.23 -1.64 -0.48
C LEU A 79 9.11 -2.61 0.35
N PRO A 80 9.14 -2.57 1.70
CA PRO A 80 9.92 -3.53 2.49
C PRO A 80 9.36 -4.97 2.39
N ALA A 81 8.10 -5.13 1.98
CA ALA A 81 7.48 -6.44 1.77
C ALA A 81 7.75 -7.03 0.38
N LEU A 82 8.42 -6.32 -0.53
CA LEU A 82 8.60 -6.73 -1.92
C LEU A 82 9.23 -8.13 -2.08
N GLY A 83 10.21 -8.45 -1.24
CA GLY A 83 10.86 -9.78 -1.21
C GLY A 83 10.22 -10.80 -0.26
N LEU A 84 9.28 -10.37 0.60
CA LEU A 84 8.67 -11.19 1.65
C LEU A 84 7.23 -11.61 1.31
N GLY A 85 6.58 -10.88 0.42
CA GLY A 85 5.19 -11.06 0.02
C GLY A 85 4.19 -10.46 1.02
N ILE A 86 2.95 -10.28 0.58
CA ILE A 86 1.87 -9.61 1.34
C ILE A 86 1.57 -10.26 2.72
N GLY A 87 1.93 -11.53 2.90
CA GLY A 87 1.69 -12.26 4.15
C GLY A 87 2.36 -11.64 5.37
N CYS A 88 3.51 -10.98 5.21
CA CYS A 88 4.19 -10.30 6.33
C CYS A 88 3.41 -9.09 6.86
N LEU A 89 2.47 -8.56 6.08
CA LEU A 89 1.61 -7.43 6.45
C LEU A 89 0.23 -7.88 6.95
N SER A 90 -0.03 -9.18 7.17
CA SER A 90 -1.37 -9.71 7.46
C SER A 90 -1.84 -9.55 8.91
N GLY A 91 -0.96 -9.25 9.86
CA GLY A 91 -1.27 -9.22 11.31
C GLY A 91 -2.18 -8.08 11.79
N TRP A 92 -2.63 -7.21 10.89
CA TRP A 92 -3.46 -6.04 11.17
C TRP A 92 -4.30 -5.69 9.94
N THR A 93 -5.39 -4.93 10.11
CA THR A 93 -6.36 -4.67 9.04
C THR A 93 -6.62 -3.20 8.75
N GLU A 94 -6.16 -2.28 9.59
CA GLU A 94 -6.52 -0.87 9.51
C GLU A 94 -5.31 0.06 9.66
N ILE A 95 -5.29 1.11 8.83
CA ILE A 95 -4.34 2.21 8.86
C ILE A 95 -5.10 3.46 9.30
N ILE A 96 -4.68 4.01 10.44
CA ILE A 96 -5.25 5.25 10.97
C ILE A 96 -4.29 6.39 10.63
N VAL A 97 -4.76 7.36 9.85
CA VAL A 97 -3.95 8.49 9.40
C VAL A 97 -4.36 9.74 10.14
N TYR A 98 -3.40 10.32 10.86
CA TYR A 98 -3.54 11.56 11.59
C TYR A 98 -3.03 12.74 10.75
N PRO A 99 -3.62 13.93 10.87
CA PRO A 99 -3.18 15.12 10.13
C PRO A 99 -1.83 15.69 10.63
N GLY A 100 -1.34 15.24 11.78
CA GLY A 100 -0.10 15.73 12.38
C GLY A 100 0.60 14.68 13.23
N ALA A 101 1.87 14.94 13.54
CA ALA A 101 2.67 14.07 14.37
C ALA A 101 2.28 14.19 15.86
N PHE A 102 2.37 13.07 16.57
CA PHE A 102 2.27 13.07 18.03
C PHE A 102 3.54 13.68 18.63
N ARG A 103 3.38 14.72 19.45
CA ARG A 103 4.46 15.29 20.24
C ARG A 103 4.36 14.70 21.65
N VAL A 104 5.35 13.92 22.04
CA VAL A 104 5.51 13.45 23.42
C VAL A 104 6.38 14.48 24.13
N SER A 105 5.85 15.23 25.10
CA SER A 105 6.74 15.91 26.05
C SER A 105 7.26 14.85 27.01
N ARG A 106 8.58 14.85 27.21
CA ARG A 106 9.17 14.16 28.35
C ARG A 106 9.27 15.24 29.42
N ASP A 107 8.63 15.02 30.55
CA ASP A 107 8.87 15.85 31.73
C ASP A 107 10.29 15.50 32.21
N ASP A 108 11.15 16.51 32.29
CA ASP A 108 12.50 16.42 32.83
C ASP A 108 12.48 16.37 34.37
#